data_AF-A0A7X0RIG3-F1
#
_entry.id   AF-A0A7X0RIG3-F1
#
_cell.length_a   1.000
_cell.length_b   1.000
_cell.length_c   1.000
_cell.angle_alpha   90.00
_cell.angle_beta   90.00
_cell.angle_gamma   90.00
#
_symmetry.space_group_name_H-M   'P 1'
#
loop_
_entity.id
_entity.type
_entity.pdbx_description
1 polymer ?
#
loop_
_entity_poly.entity_id
_entity_poly.type
_entity_poly.pdbx_seq_one_letter_code
_entity_poly.pdbx_strand_id
1 'polypeptide(L)'
;MSPTLLRAAPVLALLLGGLSACGDEVPPPDMAYDGPPARLSGSPSFAPALEPAAAVLPLVPADATELTVTDLDEIRAQLGVPDLTSADLMADRADFWVRAEAEAPLLAQGMLRDDASVLALDYGFTQDDVDWEAHFTGPSGSGYVLAMRPDLDLSGVRRAVDAGVAGLAGAEVDEGTHLVTSGTTQDGAMSWGTDATVVDLVGAPSEATYVHRGCVPLDEALGPDATAEDQDAVLAHHDVDDLDDLHAFAVGFGDHLATVRTDLDRLDLFERLRLGDDWPTADGLAFGDGFADGVADPTTGRIGYDVRRPPVAARLTLLGTLPFGICNEVTPLAEPTGL
;
A
#
# COMPACT_ATOMS: atom_id res chain seq x y z
N MET A 1 25.97 53.33 64.00
CA MET A 1 27.06 54.26 63.63
C MET A 1 27.26 54.16 62.11
N SER A 2 27.74 55.23 61.48
CA SER A 2 27.78 55.54 60.02
C SER A 2 28.59 54.54 59.15
N PRO A 3 28.67 54.69 57.79
CA PRO A 3 28.02 55.62 56.84
C PRO A 3 27.21 54.90 55.71
N THR A 4 26.45 55.51 54.77
CA THR A 4 26.03 56.92 54.51
C THR A 4 26.86 57.81 53.54
N LEU A 5 26.97 57.48 52.23
CA LEU A 5 27.25 58.41 51.09
C LEU A 5 26.94 57.70 49.74
N LEU A 6 26.68 58.32 48.57
CA LEU A 6 25.90 59.51 48.16
C LEU A 6 25.90 59.60 46.60
N ARG A 7 24.75 59.78 45.93
CA ARG A 7 24.59 60.33 44.55
C ARG A 7 23.07 60.49 44.30
N ALA A 8 22.51 61.69 44.44
CA ALA A 8 22.47 62.77 43.45
C ALA A 8 21.41 62.54 42.36
N ALA A 9 20.32 63.32 42.41
CA ALA A 9 19.19 63.34 41.47
C ALA A 9 19.49 64.26 40.25
N PRO A 10 18.62 64.32 39.22
CA PRO A 10 17.38 65.09 39.37
C PRO A 10 16.12 64.49 38.71
N VAL A 11 14.98 65.06 39.11
CA VAL A 11 13.66 64.95 38.48
C VAL A 11 13.69 65.44 37.03
N LEU A 12 13.02 64.75 36.10
CA LEU A 12 12.56 65.37 34.86
C LEU A 12 11.21 64.81 34.35
N ALA A 13 10.28 65.74 34.14
CA ALA A 13 9.11 65.72 33.25
C ALA A 13 8.18 64.50 33.23
N LEU A 14 6.92 64.74 33.66
CA LEU A 14 5.76 64.12 33.02
C LEU A 14 5.79 64.37 31.51
N LEU A 15 5.53 63.34 30.72
CA LEU A 15 4.91 63.48 29.40
C LEU A 15 3.88 62.36 29.24
N LEU A 16 2.62 62.67 29.57
CA LEU A 16 1.48 61.90 29.07
C LEU A 16 1.38 62.15 27.56
N GLY A 17 2.14 61.38 26.78
CA GLY A 17 1.92 61.24 25.34
C GLY A 17 1.05 60.03 25.11
N GLY A 18 -0.18 60.23 24.62
CA GLY A 18 -1.08 59.14 24.29
C GLY A 18 -0.51 58.33 23.13
N LEU A 19 -0.04 57.11 23.40
CA LEU A 19 0.05 56.07 22.40
C LEU A 19 -1.28 55.33 22.39
N SER A 20 -2.18 55.82 21.54
CA SER A 20 -3.15 54.94 20.88
C SER A 20 -2.34 53.90 20.11
N ALA A 21 -2.04 52.77 20.75
CA ALA A 21 -1.49 51.62 20.04
C ALA A 21 -2.56 51.20 19.03
N CYS A 22 -2.29 51.47 17.76
CA CYS A 22 -3.09 50.93 16.67
C CYS A 22 -3.02 49.41 16.80
N GLY A 23 -4.14 48.81 17.19
CA GLY A 23 -4.42 47.45 16.76
C GLY A 23 -4.66 47.53 15.26
N ASP A 24 -3.57 47.52 14.49
CA ASP A 24 -3.65 47.01 13.13
C ASP A 24 -4.00 45.54 13.30
N GLU A 25 -5.31 45.28 13.22
CA GLU A 25 -5.90 43.98 13.10
C GLU A 25 -5.36 43.39 11.79
N VAL A 26 -4.19 42.73 11.90
CA VAL A 26 -3.60 41.94 10.82
C VAL A 26 -4.71 41.01 10.38
N PRO A 27 -5.26 41.17 9.16
CA PRO A 27 -6.24 40.22 8.67
C PRO A 27 -5.60 38.84 8.79
N PRO A 28 -6.32 37.79 9.22
CA PRO A 28 -5.80 36.44 9.06
C PRO A 28 -5.30 36.35 7.62
N PRO A 29 -4.08 35.83 7.38
CA PRO A 29 -3.58 35.74 6.03
C PRO A 29 -4.68 35.08 5.20
N ASP A 30 -5.04 35.71 4.08
CA ASP A 30 -5.92 35.07 3.11
C ASP A 30 -5.17 33.81 2.66
N MET A 31 -5.39 32.72 3.39
CA MET A 31 -5.32 31.39 2.86
C MET A 31 -6.38 31.39 1.80
N ALA A 32 -5.96 31.83 0.61
CA ALA A 32 -6.53 31.36 -0.62
C ALA A 32 -6.56 29.84 -0.46
N TYR A 33 -7.74 29.35 -0.12
CA TYR A 33 -8.12 27.99 -0.38
C TYR A 33 -8.17 27.93 -1.91
N ASP A 34 -6.98 27.78 -2.51
CA ASP A 34 -6.80 27.13 -3.77
C ASP A 34 -7.50 25.79 -3.58
N GLY A 35 -8.76 25.74 -4.00
CA GLY A 35 -9.57 24.55 -3.87
C GLY A 35 -8.88 23.38 -4.55
N PRO A 36 -9.30 22.13 -4.26
CA PRO A 36 -8.69 20.94 -4.85
C PRO A 36 -8.47 21.18 -6.35
N PRO A 37 -7.22 20.98 -6.83
CA PRO A 37 -6.79 21.46 -8.14
C PRO A 37 -7.80 21.06 -9.20
N ALA A 38 -8.10 21.98 -10.11
CA ALA A 38 -9.19 21.85 -11.07
C ALA A 38 -9.19 20.42 -11.66
N ARG A 39 -10.23 19.65 -11.31
CA ARG A 39 -10.31 18.19 -11.46
C ARG A 39 -9.60 17.75 -12.73
N LEU A 40 -8.64 16.82 -12.61
CA LEU A 40 -7.87 16.24 -13.71
C LEU A 40 -8.81 15.43 -14.63
N SER A 41 -9.59 16.16 -15.42
CA SER A 41 -10.66 15.65 -16.26
C SER A 41 -10.01 15.17 -17.56
N GLY A 42 -9.87 13.86 -17.72
CA GLY A 42 -9.15 13.28 -18.86
C GLY A 42 -8.75 11.83 -18.60
N SER A 43 -8.07 11.23 -19.58
CA SER A 43 -7.50 9.90 -19.43
C SER A 43 -6.48 9.86 -18.28
N PRO A 44 -6.39 8.77 -17.51
CA PRO A 44 -5.32 8.53 -16.54
C PRO A 44 -3.93 8.87 -17.05
N SER A 45 -3.15 9.60 -16.25
CA SER A 45 -1.75 9.91 -16.56
C SER A 45 -0.82 8.86 -15.97
N PHE A 46 -0.68 7.72 -16.65
CA PHE A 46 0.32 6.71 -16.31
C PHE A 46 1.75 7.26 -16.50
N ALA A 47 2.66 6.92 -15.58
CA ALA A 47 4.04 7.39 -15.58
C ALA A 47 5.03 6.23 -15.30
N PRO A 48 5.61 5.60 -16.35
CA PRO A 48 6.44 4.39 -16.21
C PRO A 48 7.80 4.59 -15.51
N ALA A 49 8.12 5.82 -15.10
CA ALA A 49 9.34 6.15 -14.35
C ALA A 49 9.10 6.24 -12.83
N LEU A 50 7.87 5.98 -12.37
CA LEU A 50 7.54 5.82 -10.96
C LEU A 50 7.68 4.35 -10.56
N GLU A 51 7.85 4.10 -9.26
CA GLU A 51 7.72 2.77 -8.66
C GLU A 51 6.32 2.19 -8.97
N PRO A 52 6.16 0.88 -9.25
CA PRO A 52 4.93 0.31 -9.79
C PRO A 52 3.64 0.63 -9.03
N ALA A 53 3.65 0.61 -7.70
CA ALA A 53 2.47 0.93 -6.89
C ALA A 53 2.07 2.41 -6.99
N ALA A 54 3.02 3.34 -7.09
CA ALA A 54 2.72 4.73 -7.45
C ALA A 54 2.28 4.88 -8.93
N ALA A 55 2.87 4.11 -9.84
CA ALA A 55 2.60 4.19 -11.27
C ALA A 55 1.17 3.74 -11.63
N VAL A 56 0.63 2.74 -10.92
CA VAL A 56 -0.69 2.15 -11.21
C VAL A 56 -1.88 2.96 -10.64
N LEU A 57 -1.69 3.79 -9.59
CA LEU A 57 -2.79 4.52 -8.94
C LEU A 57 -3.75 5.29 -9.89
N PRO A 58 -3.30 5.94 -10.98
CA PRO A 58 -4.19 6.62 -11.92
C PRO A 58 -5.18 5.69 -12.65
N LEU A 59 -4.90 4.39 -12.69
CA LEU A 59 -5.68 3.37 -13.39
C LEU A 59 -6.67 2.65 -12.45
N VAL A 60 -6.42 2.67 -11.14
CA VAL A 60 -7.26 2.03 -10.11
C VAL A 60 -8.53 2.85 -9.89
N PRO A 61 -9.74 2.27 -10.00
CA PRO A 61 -11.01 2.97 -9.79
C PRO A 61 -11.16 3.60 -8.39
N ALA A 62 -11.77 4.79 -8.31
CA ALA A 62 -11.96 5.52 -7.06
C ALA A 62 -12.81 4.82 -5.99
N ASP A 63 -13.55 3.76 -6.32
CA ASP A 63 -14.30 2.92 -5.37
C ASP A 63 -13.58 1.61 -5.01
N ALA A 64 -12.43 1.31 -5.60
CA ALA A 64 -11.60 0.19 -5.15
C ALA A 64 -11.25 0.34 -3.67
N THR A 65 -11.11 -0.81 -3.00
CA THR A 65 -10.77 -0.96 -1.58
C THR A 65 -9.39 -1.55 -1.40
N GLU A 66 -8.91 -2.37 -2.33
CA GLU A 66 -7.59 -2.99 -2.24
C GLU A 66 -6.81 -2.89 -3.56
N LEU A 67 -5.49 -2.87 -3.43
CA LEU A 67 -4.51 -2.98 -4.51
C LEU A 67 -3.36 -3.88 -4.06
N THR A 68 -3.03 -4.89 -4.84
CA THR A 68 -1.77 -5.63 -4.74
C THR A 68 -0.90 -5.33 -5.97
N VAL A 69 0.40 -5.26 -5.77
CA VAL A 69 1.40 -5.05 -6.82
C VAL A 69 2.59 -5.95 -6.54
N THR A 70 3.15 -6.58 -7.57
CA THR A 70 4.43 -7.30 -7.53
C THR A 70 5.31 -6.79 -8.66
N ASP A 71 6.49 -6.31 -8.29
CA ASP A 71 7.56 -5.94 -9.22
C ASP A 71 8.38 -7.20 -9.53
N LEU A 72 8.08 -7.82 -10.67
CA LEU A 72 8.76 -9.03 -11.11
C LEU A 72 10.18 -8.71 -11.61
N ASP A 73 10.46 -7.47 -12.02
CA ASP A 73 11.79 -7.04 -12.45
C ASP A 73 12.75 -6.89 -11.26
N GLU A 74 12.30 -6.26 -10.17
CA GLU A 74 13.06 -6.18 -8.92
C GLU A 74 13.30 -7.59 -8.34
N ILE A 75 12.31 -8.49 -8.37
CA ILE A 75 12.47 -9.88 -7.93
C ILE A 75 13.46 -10.65 -8.85
N ARG A 76 13.40 -10.46 -10.18
CA ARG A 76 14.40 -11.01 -11.11
C ARG A 76 15.80 -10.49 -10.79
N ALA A 77 15.95 -9.19 -10.52
CA ALA A 77 17.22 -8.56 -10.17
C ALA A 77 17.80 -9.12 -8.85
N GLN A 78 16.98 -9.19 -7.79
CA GLN A 78 17.34 -9.75 -6.49
C GLN A 78 17.75 -11.22 -6.58
N LEU A 79 17.02 -12.04 -7.34
CA LEU A 79 17.33 -13.46 -7.55
C LEU A 79 18.53 -13.67 -8.49
N GLY A 80 19.10 -12.60 -9.08
CA GLY A 80 20.33 -12.63 -9.88
C GLY A 80 20.11 -12.94 -11.37
N VAL A 81 18.90 -12.75 -11.87
CA VAL A 81 18.47 -13.03 -13.25
C VAL A 81 17.66 -11.85 -13.86
N PRO A 82 18.15 -10.58 -13.78
CA PRO A 82 17.38 -9.39 -14.18
C PRO A 82 16.88 -9.45 -15.62
N ASP A 83 17.72 -9.89 -16.56
CA ASP A 83 17.40 -9.94 -17.99
C ASP A 83 16.57 -11.19 -18.41
N LEU A 84 15.96 -11.93 -17.47
CA LEU A 84 15.21 -13.16 -17.77
C LEU A 84 13.88 -12.85 -18.46
N THR A 85 13.63 -13.52 -19.59
CA THR A 85 12.44 -13.32 -20.42
C THR A 85 11.85 -14.63 -20.95
N SER A 86 10.76 -14.59 -21.71
CA SER A 86 10.19 -15.81 -22.32
C SER A 86 11.10 -16.48 -23.35
N ALA A 87 12.06 -15.74 -23.91
CA ALA A 87 13.01 -16.22 -24.92
C ALA A 87 14.12 -17.12 -24.32
N ASP A 88 14.30 -17.10 -23.00
CA ASP A 88 15.31 -17.89 -22.30
C ASP A 88 14.93 -19.38 -22.18
N LEU A 89 15.87 -20.19 -21.68
CA LEU A 89 15.66 -21.63 -21.57
C LEU A 89 14.54 -21.92 -20.56
N MET A 90 13.64 -22.85 -20.90
CA MET A 90 12.57 -23.30 -20.00
C MET A 90 13.07 -23.75 -18.62
N ALA A 91 14.32 -24.24 -18.54
CA ALA A 91 14.95 -24.64 -17.29
C ALA A 91 15.27 -23.43 -16.39
N ASP A 92 15.83 -22.36 -16.97
CA ASP A 92 16.24 -21.16 -16.24
C ASP A 92 14.99 -20.38 -15.76
N ARG A 93 13.97 -20.30 -16.63
CA ARG A 93 12.64 -19.77 -16.30
C ARG A 93 11.95 -20.56 -15.18
N ALA A 94 12.00 -21.90 -15.23
CA ALA A 94 11.42 -22.74 -14.17
C ALA A 94 12.18 -22.62 -12.84
N ASP A 95 13.51 -22.49 -12.87
CA ASP A 95 14.33 -22.28 -11.67
C ASP A 95 13.99 -20.93 -11.01
N PHE A 96 13.87 -19.85 -11.81
CA PHE A 96 13.41 -18.55 -11.33
C PHE A 96 12.07 -18.64 -10.59
N TRP A 97 11.04 -19.25 -11.19
CA TRP A 97 9.73 -19.34 -10.54
C TRP A 97 9.73 -20.19 -9.26
N VAL A 98 10.47 -21.31 -9.23
CA VAL A 98 10.64 -22.13 -8.02
C VAL A 98 11.32 -21.32 -6.90
N ARG A 99 12.28 -20.46 -7.24
CA ARG A 99 12.95 -19.58 -6.29
C ARG A 99 12.07 -18.42 -5.85
N ALA A 100 11.38 -17.74 -6.76
CA ALA A 100 10.45 -16.66 -6.43
C ALA A 100 9.35 -17.12 -5.46
N GLU A 101 8.76 -18.31 -5.66
CA GLU A 101 7.76 -18.89 -4.75
C GLU A 101 8.32 -19.26 -3.37
N ALA A 102 9.63 -19.49 -3.25
CA ALA A 102 10.29 -19.88 -2.00
C ALA A 102 10.96 -18.72 -1.26
N GLU A 103 11.40 -17.69 -1.99
CA GLU A 103 12.29 -16.62 -1.52
C GLU A 103 11.61 -15.23 -1.52
N ALA A 104 10.58 -14.97 -2.35
CA ALA A 104 10.04 -13.62 -2.59
C ALA A 104 8.60 -13.40 -2.04
N PRO A 105 8.20 -12.14 -1.74
CA PRO A 105 6.89 -11.78 -1.20
C PRO A 105 5.84 -11.57 -2.30
N LEU A 106 5.52 -12.62 -3.06
CA LEU A 106 4.58 -12.54 -4.20
C LEU A 106 3.14 -12.20 -3.77
N LEU A 107 2.72 -10.95 -3.96
CA LEU A 107 1.32 -10.52 -3.77
C LEU A 107 0.46 -10.76 -5.02
N ALA A 108 1.07 -10.72 -6.19
CA ALA A 108 0.54 -11.27 -7.43
C ALA A 108 1.39 -12.47 -7.84
N GLN A 109 0.76 -13.62 -8.08
CA GLN A 109 1.47 -14.89 -8.30
C GLN A 109 1.89 -15.14 -9.76
N GLY A 110 1.52 -14.23 -10.67
CA GLY A 110 1.73 -14.32 -12.11
C GLY A 110 0.53 -14.92 -12.84
N MET A 111 -0.46 -14.09 -13.17
CA MET A 111 -1.76 -14.56 -13.71
C MET A 111 -1.67 -15.32 -15.06
N LEU A 112 -0.57 -15.17 -15.81
CA LEU A 112 -0.35 -15.81 -17.10
C LEU A 112 0.41 -17.15 -17.02
N ARG A 113 0.81 -17.58 -15.82
CA ARG A 113 1.71 -18.74 -15.65
C ARG A 113 1.07 -20.07 -16.02
N ASP A 114 -0.17 -20.31 -15.63
CA ASP A 114 -0.88 -21.57 -15.90
C ASP A 114 -1.07 -21.82 -17.41
N ASP A 115 -1.21 -20.75 -18.19
CA ASP A 115 -1.38 -20.79 -19.65
C ASP A 115 -0.06 -20.56 -20.43
N ALA A 116 1.09 -20.49 -19.75
CA ALA A 116 2.38 -20.13 -20.36
C ALA A 116 2.77 -21.00 -21.57
N SER A 117 2.32 -22.27 -21.63
CA SER A 117 2.55 -23.14 -22.80
C SER A 117 1.77 -22.68 -24.04
N VAL A 118 0.52 -22.23 -23.88
CA VAL A 118 -0.32 -21.72 -24.97
C VAL A 118 0.18 -20.35 -25.42
N LEU A 119 0.46 -19.47 -24.46
CA LEU A 119 0.99 -18.13 -24.73
C LEU A 119 2.33 -18.20 -25.47
N ALA A 120 3.27 -19.06 -25.06
CA ALA A 120 4.56 -19.22 -25.73
C ALA A 120 4.42 -19.75 -27.18
N LEU A 121 3.57 -20.75 -27.40
CA LEU A 121 3.49 -21.45 -28.69
C LEU A 121 2.68 -20.69 -29.76
N ASP A 122 1.54 -20.11 -29.38
CA ASP A 122 0.59 -19.52 -30.32
C ASP A 122 0.71 -17.98 -30.39
N TYR A 123 1.21 -17.34 -29.33
CA TYR A 123 1.23 -15.88 -29.18
C TYR A 123 2.63 -15.28 -29.11
N GLY A 124 3.61 -16.01 -28.56
CA GLY A 124 5.03 -15.65 -28.54
C GLY A 124 5.49 -14.81 -27.34
N PHE A 125 4.77 -14.88 -26.22
CA PHE A 125 5.12 -14.24 -24.94
C PHE A 125 4.67 -15.12 -23.76
N THR A 126 5.12 -14.85 -22.54
CA THR A 126 4.62 -15.50 -21.30
C THR A 126 4.62 -14.53 -20.11
N GLN A 127 4.30 -14.99 -18.89
CA GLN A 127 4.47 -14.21 -17.65
C GLN A 127 5.89 -13.63 -17.51
N ASP A 128 6.89 -14.34 -18.03
CA ASP A 128 8.29 -13.92 -17.96
C ASP A 128 8.59 -12.65 -18.80
N ASP A 129 7.64 -12.15 -19.60
CA ASP A 129 7.72 -10.85 -20.28
C ASP A 129 6.94 -9.73 -19.57
N VAL A 130 6.43 -9.99 -18.35
CA VAL A 130 5.78 -9.01 -17.49
C VAL A 130 6.82 -8.43 -16.51
N ASP A 131 6.92 -7.11 -16.46
CA ASP A 131 7.82 -6.38 -15.56
C ASP A 131 7.19 -6.21 -14.19
N TRP A 132 5.91 -5.85 -14.14
CA TRP A 132 5.13 -5.85 -12.90
C TRP A 132 3.65 -6.17 -13.16
N GLU A 133 3.03 -6.74 -12.14
CA GLU A 133 1.63 -7.17 -12.15
C GLU A 133 0.90 -6.55 -10.96
N ALA A 134 -0.25 -5.92 -11.22
CA ALA A 134 -1.10 -5.34 -10.19
C ALA A 134 -2.54 -5.87 -10.31
N HIS A 135 -3.20 -6.12 -9.18
CA HIS A 135 -4.62 -6.45 -9.08
C HIS A 135 -5.31 -5.52 -8.11
N PHE A 136 -6.57 -5.19 -8.35
CA PHE A 136 -7.38 -4.39 -7.43
C PHE A 136 -8.80 -4.96 -7.28
N THR A 137 -9.41 -4.70 -6.14
CA THR A 137 -10.76 -5.18 -5.78
C THR A 137 -11.61 -4.02 -5.25
N GLY A 138 -12.94 -4.13 -5.41
CA GLY A 138 -13.89 -3.15 -4.88
C GLY A 138 -15.33 -3.42 -5.30
N PRO A 139 -16.28 -2.51 -4.96
CA PRO A 139 -17.71 -2.67 -5.22
C PRO A 139 -18.06 -2.74 -6.71
N SER A 140 -17.31 -2.05 -7.58
CA SER A 140 -17.47 -2.15 -9.05
C SER A 140 -16.88 -3.45 -9.65
N GLY A 141 -16.17 -4.27 -8.86
CA GLY A 141 -15.56 -5.53 -9.27
C GLY A 141 -14.04 -5.56 -9.08
N SER A 142 -13.42 -6.59 -9.64
CA SER A 142 -11.97 -6.76 -9.66
C SER A 142 -11.40 -6.38 -11.02
N GLY A 143 -10.14 -5.95 -11.03
CA GLY A 143 -9.39 -5.66 -12.25
C GLY A 143 -7.89 -5.85 -12.06
N TYR A 144 -7.14 -5.69 -13.14
CA TYR A 144 -5.69 -5.87 -13.17
C TYR A 144 -4.99 -4.94 -14.15
N VAL A 145 -3.69 -4.78 -13.95
CA VAL A 145 -2.75 -4.14 -14.87
C VAL A 145 -1.49 -4.99 -14.97
N LEU A 146 -1.12 -5.37 -16.18
CA LEU A 146 0.17 -5.99 -16.51
C LEU A 146 1.01 -4.97 -17.25
N ALA A 147 2.20 -4.65 -16.75
CA ALA A 147 3.21 -3.96 -17.55
C ALA A 147 4.05 -5.00 -18.28
N MET A 148 3.96 -4.99 -19.61
CA MET A 148 4.82 -5.79 -20.46
C MET A 148 6.16 -5.07 -20.63
N ARG A 149 7.25 -5.83 -20.73
CA ARG A 149 8.58 -5.29 -21.06
C ARG A 149 8.56 -4.33 -22.26
N PRO A 150 9.34 -3.22 -22.23
CA PRO A 150 9.25 -2.13 -23.20
C PRO A 150 9.75 -2.48 -24.62
N ASP A 151 10.36 -3.66 -24.82
CA ASP A 151 10.85 -4.14 -26.11
C ASP A 151 10.06 -5.35 -26.67
N LEU A 152 8.97 -5.79 -26.01
CA LEU A 152 8.11 -6.86 -26.49
C LEU A 152 7.27 -6.43 -27.72
N ASP A 153 7.15 -7.30 -28.72
CA ASP A 153 6.13 -7.15 -29.76
C ASP A 153 4.73 -7.50 -29.22
N LEU A 154 3.97 -6.47 -28.87
CA LEU A 154 2.60 -6.57 -28.38
C LEU A 154 1.61 -7.14 -29.42
N SER A 155 2.02 -7.39 -30.67
CA SER A 155 1.17 -8.10 -31.65
C SER A 155 0.76 -9.49 -31.16
N GLY A 156 1.61 -10.17 -30.36
CA GLY A 156 1.30 -11.43 -29.70
C GLY A 156 0.22 -11.27 -28.62
N VAL A 157 0.45 -10.32 -27.72
CA VAL A 157 -0.43 -9.95 -26.60
C VAL A 157 -1.83 -9.59 -27.11
N ARG A 158 -1.93 -8.73 -28.13
CA ARG A 158 -3.21 -8.35 -28.74
C ARG A 158 -4.00 -9.53 -29.29
N ARG A 159 -3.33 -10.48 -29.96
CA ARG A 159 -4.00 -11.70 -30.45
C ARG A 159 -4.52 -12.57 -29.29
N ALA A 160 -3.81 -12.61 -28.16
CA ALA A 160 -4.24 -13.37 -26.98
C ALA A 160 -5.46 -12.74 -26.31
N VAL A 161 -5.49 -11.41 -26.20
CA VAL A 161 -6.65 -10.62 -25.75
C VAL A 161 -7.86 -10.82 -26.69
N ASP A 162 -7.68 -10.67 -28.00
CA ASP A 162 -8.72 -10.90 -29.02
C ASP A 162 -9.29 -12.33 -28.97
N ALA A 163 -8.46 -13.32 -28.59
CA ALA A 163 -8.85 -14.72 -28.43
C ALA A 163 -9.43 -15.05 -27.05
N GLY A 164 -9.27 -14.18 -26.06
CA GLY A 164 -9.73 -14.37 -24.68
C GLY A 164 -9.05 -15.51 -23.92
N VAL A 165 -7.77 -15.78 -24.20
CA VAL A 165 -6.97 -16.82 -23.49
C VAL A 165 -6.33 -16.26 -22.21
N ALA A 166 -5.89 -17.12 -21.29
CA ALA A 166 -5.11 -16.74 -20.10
C ALA A 166 -5.70 -15.62 -19.23
N GLY A 167 -7.03 -15.58 -19.07
CA GLY A 167 -7.71 -14.50 -18.33
C GLY A 167 -7.73 -13.13 -19.01
N LEU A 168 -7.22 -13.02 -20.24
CA LEU A 168 -7.12 -11.78 -21.02
C LEU A 168 -8.42 -11.37 -21.74
N ALA A 169 -9.51 -12.10 -21.51
CA ALA A 169 -10.80 -11.85 -22.16
C ALA A 169 -11.40 -10.50 -21.73
N GLY A 170 -11.50 -9.56 -22.68
CA GLY A 170 -12.05 -8.23 -22.46
C GLY A 170 -11.05 -7.20 -21.93
N ALA A 171 -9.77 -7.52 -21.87
CA ALA A 171 -8.71 -6.56 -21.55
C ALA A 171 -8.48 -5.55 -22.69
N GLU A 172 -7.88 -4.41 -22.37
CA GLU A 172 -7.39 -3.40 -23.31
C GLU A 172 -5.85 -3.44 -23.37
N VAL A 173 -5.27 -3.29 -24.57
CA VAL A 173 -3.80 -3.21 -24.75
C VAL A 173 -3.45 -1.79 -25.19
N ASP A 174 -2.65 -1.10 -24.37
CA ASP A 174 -2.07 0.20 -24.72
C ASP A 174 -0.63 0.02 -25.22
N GLU A 175 -0.47 0.10 -26.54
CA GLU A 175 0.84 0.02 -27.21
C GLU A 175 1.76 1.21 -26.90
N GLY A 176 1.22 2.34 -26.43
CA GLY A 176 2.01 3.53 -26.08
C GLY A 176 2.64 3.45 -24.70
N THR A 177 2.06 2.66 -23.79
CA THR A 177 2.51 2.48 -22.41
C THR A 177 2.96 1.06 -22.08
N HIS A 178 2.83 0.12 -23.03
CA HIS A 178 3.09 -1.32 -22.88
C HIS A 178 2.24 -1.99 -21.79
N LEU A 179 1.02 -1.49 -21.56
CA LEU A 179 0.11 -2.03 -20.56
C LEU A 179 -0.95 -2.96 -21.17
N VAL A 180 -1.32 -3.98 -20.41
CA VAL A 180 -2.56 -4.76 -20.59
C VAL A 180 -3.43 -4.53 -19.36
N THR A 181 -4.62 -3.97 -19.54
CA THR A 181 -5.49 -3.59 -18.42
C THR A 181 -6.87 -4.22 -18.50
N SER A 182 -7.48 -4.46 -17.33
CA SER A 182 -8.88 -4.90 -17.23
C SER A 182 -9.51 -4.28 -15.99
N GLY A 183 -10.77 -3.83 -16.09
CA GLY A 183 -11.50 -3.21 -14.97
C GLY A 183 -11.01 -1.81 -14.54
N THR A 184 -10.02 -1.24 -15.22
CA THR A 184 -9.43 0.08 -14.88
C THR A 184 -10.37 1.24 -15.19
N THR A 185 -10.21 2.37 -14.49
CA THR A 185 -10.94 3.60 -14.83
C THR A 185 -10.39 4.25 -16.10
N GLN A 186 -11.29 4.80 -16.93
CA GLN A 186 -10.91 5.65 -18.08
C GLN A 186 -11.03 7.16 -17.77
N ASP A 187 -11.51 7.53 -16.58
CA ASP A 187 -11.51 8.92 -16.08
C ASP A 187 -10.51 9.03 -14.92
N GLY A 188 -9.43 9.77 -15.14
CA GLY A 188 -8.39 10.01 -14.13
C GLY A 188 -8.90 10.76 -12.90
N ALA A 189 -9.99 11.54 -13.03
CA ALA A 189 -10.64 12.18 -11.88
C ALA A 189 -11.43 11.19 -11.00
N MET A 190 -11.62 9.96 -11.47
CA MET A 190 -12.25 8.84 -10.77
C MET A 190 -11.23 7.74 -10.48
N SER A 191 -9.99 8.13 -10.12
CA SER A 191 -8.88 7.22 -9.80
C SER A 191 -8.27 7.46 -8.43
N TRP A 192 -7.65 6.43 -7.85
CA TRP A 192 -6.81 6.54 -6.65
C TRP A 192 -5.64 7.53 -6.84
N GLY A 193 -5.18 7.76 -8.07
CA GLY A 193 -4.15 8.77 -8.40
C GLY A 193 -4.55 10.22 -8.09
N THR A 194 -5.78 10.46 -7.62
CA THR A 194 -6.25 11.77 -7.12
C THR A 194 -6.53 11.79 -5.61
N ASP A 195 -6.40 10.66 -4.91
CA ASP A 195 -6.65 10.55 -3.47
C ASP A 195 -5.33 10.68 -2.69
N ALA A 196 -5.13 11.82 -2.03
CA ALA A 196 -3.88 12.13 -1.32
C ALA A 196 -3.58 11.14 -0.18
N THR A 197 -4.61 10.57 0.45
CA THR A 197 -4.45 9.57 1.54
C THR A 197 -3.90 8.24 1.03
N VAL A 198 -3.92 8.00 -0.28
CA VAL A 198 -3.36 6.80 -0.92
C VAL A 198 -2.04 7.12 -1.62
N VAL A 199 -1.95 8.26 -2.32
CA VAL A 199 -0.74 8.69 -3.05
C VAL A 199 0.48 8.83 -2.12
N ASP A 200 0.29 9.36 -0.91
CA ASP A 200 1.40 9.58 0.04
C ASP A 200 1.90 8.27 0.71
N LEU A 201 1.22 7.13 0.50
CA LEU A 201 1.57 5.82 1.08
C LEU A 201 2.51 4.98 0.20
N VAL A 202 2.67 5.31 -1.08
CA VAL A 202 3.41 4.49 -2.08
C VAL A 202 4.61 5.24 -2.67
N GLY A 203 5.29 4.69 -3.69
CA GLY A 203 6.39 5.37 -4.39
C GLY A 203 7.78 5.16 -3.79
N ALA A 204 7.90 4.35 -2.74
CA ALA A 204 9.18 3.87 -2.23
C ALA A 204 9.47 2.49 -2.84
N PRO A 205 10.70 2.23 -3.36
CA PRO A 205 11.04 0.94 -3.98
C PRO A 205 10.65 -0.26 -3.11
N SER A 206 10.03 -1.27 -3.73
CA SER A 206 9.54 -2.49 -3.07
C SER A 206 9.37 -3.60 -4.11
N GLU A 207 9.73 -4.83 -3.74
CA GLU A 207 9.50 -6.07 -4.52
C GLU A 207 8.00 -6.34 -4.69
N ALA A 208 7.20 -5.97 -3.70
CA ALA A 208 5.75 -6.04 -3.73
C ALA A 208 5.12 -5.00 -2.79
N THR A 209 3.95 -4.49 -3.16
CA THR A 209 3.20 -3.50 -2.36
C THR A 209 1.73 -3.89 -2.27
N TYR A 210 1.21 -3.96 -1.05
CA TYR A 210 -0.23 -4.00 -0.77
C TYR A 210 -0.70 -2.61 -0.33
N VAL A 211 -1.91 -2.21 -0.73
CA VAL A 211 -2.57 -1.00 -0.26
C VAL A 211 -4.03 -1.34 0.03
N HIS A 212 -4.50 -0.99 1.23
CA HIS A 212 -5.88 -1.11 1.64
C HIS A 212 -6.44 0.28 1.95
N ARG A 213 -7.65 0.56 1.46
CA ARG A 213 -8.36 1.82 1.71
C ARG A 213 -9.36 1.62 2.84
N GLY A 214 -9.22 2.44 3.87
CA GLY A 214 -9.84 2.23 5.17
C GLY A 214 -9.06 1.22 6.02
N CYS A 215 -9.68 0.80 7.10
CA CYS A 215 -9.22 -0.23 8.02
C CYS A 215 -9.88 -1.58 7.72
N VAL A 216 -9.29 -2.67 8.22
CA VAL A 216 -9.89 -4.01 8.16
C VAL A 216 -10.75 -4.24 9.42
N PRO A 217 -12.02 -4.66 9.32
CA PRO A 217 -12.81 -5.04 10.50
C PRO A 217 -12.10 -6.13 11.33
N LEU A 218 -12.18 -6.06 12.66
CA LEU A 218 -11.46 -6.99 13.53
C LEU A 218 -11.85 -8.45 13.25
N ASP A 219 -13.14 -8.73 13.06
CA ASP A 219 -13.65 -10.05 12.74
C ASP A 219 -13.16 -10.59 11.38
N GLU A 220 -12.97 -9.70 10.39
CA GLU A 220 -12.37 -10.07 9.09
C GLU A 220 -10.85 -10.30 9.22
N ALA A 221 -10.13 -9.45 9.95
CA ALA A 221 -8.68 -9.52 10.14
C ALA A 221 -8.23 -10.74 10.97
N LEU A 222 -9.08 -11.25 11.86
CA LEU A 222 -8.84 -12.51 12.59
C LEU A 222 -8.93 -13.74 11.66
N GLY A 223 -9.55 -13.60 10.49
CA GLY A 223 -9.68 -14.63 9.46
C GLY A 223 -11.01 -15.40 9.49
N PRO A 224 -11.35 -16.12 8.41
CA PRO A 224 -12.69 -16.69 8.20
C PRO A 224 -13.06 -17.84 9.16
N ASP A 225 -12.07 -18.44 9.82
CA ASP A 225 -12.26 -19.51 10.82
C ASP A 225 -12.21 -18.99 12.27
N ALA A 226 -12.10 -17.67 12.47
CA ALA A 226 -11.98 -17.06 13.79
C ALA A 226 -13.24 -17.28 14.65
N THR A 227 -13.02 -17.46 15.96
CA THR A 227 -14.07 -17.67 16.95
C THR A 227 -14.16 -16.51 17.94
N ALA A 228 -15.26 -16.47 18.70
CA ALA A 228 -15.38 -15.52 19.82
C ALA A 228 -14.24 -15.68 20.86
N GLU A 229 -13.67 -16.87 21.02
CA GLU A 229 -12.51 -17.09 21.92
C GLU A 229 -11.23 -16.43 21.37
N ASP A 230 -11.04 -16.39 20.06
CA ASP A 230 -9.91 -15.71 19.40
C ASP A 230 -10.04 -14.18 19.51
N GLN A 231 -11.26 -13.65 19.34
CA GLN A 231 -11.54 -12.22 19.56
C GLN A 231 -11.38 -11.81 21.03
N ASP A 232 -11.94 -12.59 21.97
CA ASP A 232 -11.78 -12.36 23.40
C ASP A 232 -10.30 -12.40 23.84
N ALA A 233 -9.47 -13.26 23.22
CA ALA A 233 -8.04 -13.33 23.50
C ALA A 233 -7.32 -12.02 23.14
N VAL A 234 -7.61 -11.42 21.97
CA VAL A 234 -7.04 -10.12 21.58
C VAL A 234 -7.55 -9.01 22.50
N LEU A 235 -8.86 -8.95 22.75
CA LEU A 235 -9.48 -7.90 23.58
C LEU A 235 -9.13 -8.01 25.07
N ALA A 236 -8.63 -9.15 25.54
CA ALA A 236 -8.08 -9.29 26.90
C ALA A 236 -6.75 -8.52 27.10
N HIS A 237 -6.05 -8.21 26.02
CA HIS A 237 -4.72 -7.58 26.02
C HIS A 237 -4.68 -6.20 25.35
N HIS A 238 -5.62 -5.90 24.45
CA HIS A 238 -5.64 -4.68 23.66
C HIS A 238 -6.99 -3.96 23.74
N ASP A 239 -6.94 -2.64 23.98
CA ASP A 239 -8.10 -1.75 23.91
C ASP A 239 -8.24 -1.25 22.46
N VAL A 240 -8.95 -2.02 21.63
CA VAL A 240 -9.11 -1.74 20.18
C VAL A 240 -9.91 -0.46 19.94
N ASP A 241 -10.82 -0.11 20.85
CA ASP A 241 -11.65 1.10 20.77
C ASP A 241 -10.85 2.40 21.06
N ASP A 242 -9.60 2.31 21.57
CA ASP A 242 -8.67 3.45 21.80
C ASP A 242 -7.70 3.68 20.61
N LEU A 243 -7.85 2.93 19.51
CA LEU A 243 -7.07 3.15 18.28
C LEU A 243 -7.60 4.36 17.48
N ASP A 244 -6.68 5.05 16.78
CA ASP A 244 -7.04 6.14 15.88
C ASP A 244 -7.72 5.60 14.60
N ASP A 245 -8.68 6.35 14.04
CA ASP A 245 -9.30 6.09 12.73
C ASP A 245 -8.21 5.93 11.65
N LEU A 246 -8.29 4.86 10.85
CA LEU A 246 -7.31 4.55 9.80
C LEU A 246 -7.97 4.67 8.41
N HIS A 247 -7.60 5.73 7.66
CA HIS A 247 -8.19 6.06 6.36
C HIS A 247 -7.65 5.23 5.19
N ALA A 248 -6.41 4.77 5.29
CA ALA A 248 -5.76 3.83 4.38
C ALA A 248 -4.43 3.37 5.01
N PHE A 249 -3.91 2.23 4.54
CA PHE A 249 -2.55 1.81 4.84
C PHE A 249 -1.92 1.08 3.65
N ALA A 250 -0.59 1.07 3.60
CA ALA A 250 0.17 0.29 2.62
C ALA A 250 1.23 -0.57 3.31
N VAL A 251 1.54 -1.74 2.74
CA VAL A 251 2.63 -2.63 3.16
C VAL A 251 3.54 -2.84 1.96
N GLY A 252 4.72 -2.21 1.98
CA GLY A 252 5.76 -2.41 0.96
C GLY A 252 6.82 -3.38 1.46
N PHE A 253 7.14 -4.40 0.67
CA PHE A 253 8.16 -5.42 0.95
C PHE A 253 9.44 -5.15 0.17
N GLY A 254 10.61 -5.30 0.79
CA GLY A 254 11.90 -5.21 0.10
C GLY A 254 13.09 -5.51 1.01
N ASP A 255 14.11 -6.20 0.50
CA ASP A 255 15.37 -6.55 1.21
C ASP A 255 15.12 -7.21 2.58
N HIS A 256 14.21 -8.18 2.60
CA HIS A 256 13.73 -8.87 3.81
C HIS A 256 13.10 -7.96 4.89
N LEU A 257 12.64 -6.75 4.52
CA LEU A 257 11.87 -5.85 5.38
C LEU A 257 10.45 -5.67 4.84
N ALA A 258 9.51 -5.44 5.74
CA ALA A 258 8.17 -4.96 5.43
C ALA A 258 7.97 -3.60 6.08
N THR A 259 7.63 -2.58 5.29
CA THR A 259 7.33 -1.24 5.79
C THR A 259 5.83 -0.97 5.63
N VAL A 260 5.12 -0.99 6.76
CA VAL A 260 3.77 -0.45 6.87
C VAL A 260 3.85 1.08 6.82
N ARG A 261 2.97 1.70 6.04
CA ARG A 261 2.76 3.15 5.96
C ARG A 261 1.29 3.46 6.21
N THR A 262 1.05 4.53 6.96
CA THR A 262 -0.25 5.06 7.37
C THR A 262 -0.20 6.59 7.33
N ASP A 263 -1.26 7.27 7.78
CA ASP A 263 -1.26 8.71 8.01
C ASP A 263 -0.07 9.18 8.89
N LEU A 264 0.39 10.42 8.71
CA LEU A 264 1.48 11.02 9.50
C LEU A 264 1.05 11.36 10.94
N ASP A 265 2.04 11.52 11.83
CA ASP A 265 1.86 11.97 13.22
C ASP A 265 0.88 11.13 14.08
N ARG A 266 0.79 9.82 13.77
CA ARG A 266 -0.11 8.83 14.40
C ARG A 266 0.35 8.41 15.79
N LEU A 267 -0.49 8.58 16.80
CA LEU A 267 -0.11 8.34 18.21
C LEU A 267 -0.21 6.87 18.63
N ASP A 268 -1.11 6.12 18.00
CA ASP A 268 -1.47 4.73 18.29
C ASP A 268 -0.58 3.67 17.59
N LEU A 269 0.47 4.06 16.87
CA LEU A 269 1.30 3.09 16.13
C LEU A 269 2.02 2.09 17.04
N PHE A 270 2.31 2.45 18.29
CA PHE A 270 2.91 1.50 19.23
C PHE A 270 1.90 0.45 19.71
N GLU A 271 0.64 0.84 19.82
CA GLU A 271 -0.49 -0.01 20.18
C GLU A 271 -0.80 -0.96 19.01
N ARG A 272 -0.85 -0.42 17.77
CA ARG A 272 -0.99 -1.21 16.53
C ARG A 272 0.15 -2.18 16.27
N LEU A 273 1.39 -1.80 16.59
CA LEU A 273 2.53 -2.71 16.54
C LEU A 273 2.35 -3.89 17.51
N ARG A 274 1.92 -3.63 18.75
CA ARG A 274 1.74 -4.65 19.80
C ARG A 274 0.59 -5.63 19.52
N LEU A 275 -0.42 -5.28 18.72
CA LEU A 275 -1.47 -6.22 18.31
C LEU A 275 -0.90 -7.49 17.67
N GLY A 276 0.28 -7.41 17.04
CA GLY A 276 0.96 -8.58 16.46
C GLY A 276 1.57 -9.56 17.46
N ASP A 277 1.74 -9.18 18.73
CA ASP A 277 2.34 -10.03 19.77
C ASP A 277 1.35 -11.11 20.26
N ASP A 278 0.08 -10.74 20.42
CA ASP A 278 -1.01 -11.61 20.92
C ASP A 278 -1.99 -12.04 19.80
N TRP A 279 -1.65 -11.82 18.52
CA TRP A 279 -2.52 -12.17 17.39
C TRP A 279 -2.72 -13.69 17.22
N PRO A 280 -3.96 -14.19 17.05
CA PRO A 280 -4.22 -15.61 16.88
C PRO A 280 -3.71 -16.16 15.53
N THR A 281 -3.69 -17.49 15.44
CA THR A 281 -3.22 -18.22 14.27
C THR A 281 -4.35 -18.41 13.26
N ALA A 282 -4.23 -17.82 12.07
CA ALA A 282 -5.19 -17.97 10.97
C ALA A 282 -4.66 -18.95 9.90
N ASP A 283 -5.46 -19.94 9.49
CA ASP A 283 -5.07 -21.02 8.56
C ASP A 283 -3.68 -21.65 8.88
N GLY A 284 -3.41 -21.88 10.16
CA GLY A 284 -2.16 -22.46 10.63
C GLY A 284 -0.93 -21.55 10.55
N LEU A 285 -1.09 -20.24 10.29
CA LEU A 285 -0.04 -19.23 10.29
C LEU A 285 -0.25 -18.23 11.42
N ALA A 286 0.77 -18.01 12.26
CA ALA A 286 0.77 -16.91 13.21
C ALA A 286 1.28 -15.63 12.53
N PHE A 287 0.87 -14.43 12.98
CA PHE A 287 1.41 -13.18 12.43
C PHE A 287 2.96 -13.13 12.48
N GLY A 288 3.51 -13.59 13.60
CA GLY A 288 4.95 -13.75 13.84
C GLY A 288 5.68 -14.66 12.82
N ASP A 289 4.99 -15.53 12.09
CA ASP A 289 5.62 -16.42 11.11
C ASP A 289 6.13 -15.69 9.86
N GLY A 290 5.48 -14.58 9.50
CA GLY A 290 5.89 -13.69 8.42
C GLY A 290 6.69 -12.49 8.94
N PHE A 291 6.17 -11.80 9.95
CA PHE A 291 6.68 -10.52 10.44
C PHE A 291 7.32 -10.66 11.82
N ALA A 292 8.44 -9.98 12.08
CA ALA A 292 9.14 -10.02 13.37
C ALA A 292 9.78 -8.68 13.74
N ASP A 293 10.22 -8.59 14.99
CA ASP A 293 11.13 -7.54 15.50
C ASP A 293 10.71 -6.10 15.12
N GLY A 294 9.40 -5.84 15.17
CA GLY A 294 8.80 -4.64 14.62
C GLY A 294 9.14 -3.35 15.36
N VAL A 295 9.23 -2.23 14.61
CA VAL A 295 9.60 -0.91 15.10
C VAL A 295 8.68 0.15 14.51
N ALA A 296 7.96 0.89 15.37
CA ALA A 296 7.10 1.99 14.97
C ALA A 296 7.81 3.36 15.04
N ASP A 297 7.52 4.23 14.07
CA ASP A 297 7.81 5.67 14.08
C ASP A 297 6.52 6.47 13.88
N PRO A 298 5.86 6.89 14.98
CA PRO A 298 4.71 7.80 15.00
C PRO A 298 4.84 9.02 14.08
N THR A 299 6.03 9.62 14.03
CA THR A 299 6.30 10.87 13.30
C THR A 299 6.13 10.71 11.79
N THR A 300 6.41 9.52 11.25
CA THR A 300 6.38 9.27 9.80
C THR A 300 5.26 8.32 9.37
N GLY A 301 4.37 7.95 10.29
CA GLY A 301 3.24 7.05 9.99
C GLY A 301 3.66 5.61 9.74
N ARG A 302 4.81 5.15 10.26
CA ARG A 302 5.46 3.90 9.81
C ARG A 302 5.59 2.83 10.88
N ILE A 303 5.50 1.57 10.45
CA ILE A 303 5.95 0.40 11.21
C ILE A 303 6.83 -0.45 10.29
N GLY A 304 8.09 -0.65 10.66
CA GLY A 304 8.98 -1.60 9.99
C GLY A 304 8.96 -2.95 10.68
N TYR A 305 9.03 -4.05 9.93
CA TYR A 305 9.17 -5.42 10.43
C TYR A 305 10.27 -6.17 9.67
N ASP A 306 11.00 -7.04 10.36
CA ASP A 306 11.85 -8.05 9.73
C ASP A 306 10.96 -9.16 9.13
N VAL A 307 11.21 -9.53 7.87
CA VAL A 307 10.43 -10.54 7.14
C VAL A 307 11.13 -11.88 7.22
N ARG A 308 10.65 -12.75 8.13
CA ARG A 308 11.28 -14.05 8.41
C ARG A 308 11.07 -15.07 7.29
N ARG A 309 9.92 -14.99 6.61
CA ARG A 309 9.52 -15.88 5.51
C ARG A 309 8.69 -15.08 4.50
N PRO A 310 9.31 -14.52 3.43
CA PRO A 310 8.61 -13.62 2.50
C PRO A 310 7.32 -14.20 1.89
N PRO A 311 7.24 -15.47 1.45
CA PRO A 311 5.98 -16.05 0.97
C PRO A 311 4.88 -16.13 2.05
N VAL A 312 5.24 -16.22 3.32
CA VAL A 312 4.28 -16.26 4.44
C VAL A 312 3.80 -14.86 4.80
N ALA A 313 4.69 -13.87 4.82
CA ALA A 313 4.30 -12.48 5.03
C ALA A 313 3.38 -11.97 3.91
N ALA A 314 3.67 -12.31 2.65
CA ALA A 314 2.78 -12.08 1.53
C ALA A 314 1.43 -12.81 1.70
N ARG A 315 1.44 -14.08 2.11
CA ARG A 315 0.19 -14.85 2.35
C ARG A 315 -0.67 -14.27 3.48
N LEU A 316 -0.08 -13.82 4.59
CA LEU A 316 -0.80 -13.14 5.67
C LEU A 316 -1.43 -11.83 5.15
N THR A 317 -0.67 -11.07 4.35
CA THR A 317 -1.15 -9.82 3.72
C THR A 317 -2.34 -10.08 2.79
N LEU A 318 -2.27 -11.10 1.93
CA LEU A 318 -3.36 -11.50 1.03
C LEU A 318 -4.57 -12.11 1.74
N LEU A 319 -4.43 -12.54 2.99
CA LEU A 319 -5.53 -13.01 3.83
C LEU A 319 -6.16 -11.88 4.67
N GLY A 320 -5.65 -10.64 4.59
CA GLY A 320 -6.08 -9.53 5.43
C GLY A 320 -5.69 -9.67 6.91
N THR A 321 -4.84 -10.64 7.26
CA THR A 321 -4.46 -10.96 8.65
C THR A 321 -3.36 -10.04 9.15
N LEU A 322 -3.68 -8.74 9.17
CA LEU A 322 -2.78 -7.62 9.38
C LEU A 322 -3.20 -6.83 10.64
N PRO A 323 -2.67 -7.17 11.84
CA PRO A 323 -3.10 -6.60 13.13
C PRO A 323 -3.01 -5.08 13.15
N PHE A 324 -1.95 -4.52 12.57
CA PHE A 324 -1.73 -3.08 12.50
C PHE A 324 -2.78 -2.33 11.65
N GLY A 325 -3.52 -3.03 10.77
CA GLY A 325 -4.47 -2.46 9.83
C GLY A 325 -5.92 -2.40 10.34
N ILE A 326 -6.20 -2.85 11.57
CA ILE A 326 -7.60 -3.01 12.01
C ILE A 326 -8.35 -1.70 12.28
N CYS A 327 -9.67 -1.78 12.25
CA CYS A 327 -10.56 -0.71 12.70
C CYS A 327 -10.55 -0.57 14.23
N ASN A 328 -10.96 0.60 14.71
CA ASN A 328 -11.20 0.92 16.12
C ASN A 328 -12.65 0.63 16.57
N GLU A 329 -13.29 -0.34 15.92
CA GLU A 329 -14.64 -0.81 16.25
C GLU A 329 -14.65 -2.34 16.34
N VAL A 330 -15.26 -2.87 17.40
CA VAL A 330 -15.42 -4.32 17.60
C VAL A 330 -16.82 -4.77 17.17
N THR A 331 -16.89 -5.52 16.07
CA THR A 331 -18.07 -6.34 15.73
C THR A 331 -17.98 -7.67 16.50
N PRO A 332 -18.91 -8.00 17.41
CA PRO A 332 -18.84 -9.25 18.18
C PRO A 332 -19.02 -10.48 17.29
N LEU A 333 -18.06 -11.41 17.32
CA LEU A 333 -18.20 -12.71 16.67
C LEU A 333 -19.30 -13.54 17.35
N ALA A 334 -20.08 -14.26 16.54
CA ALA A 334 -21.18 -15.06 17.05
C ALA A 334 -20.67 -16.30 17.79
N GLU A 335 -20.98 -16.42 19.09
CA GLU A 335 -20.77 -17.68 19.82
C GLU A 335 -21.48 -18.85 19.10
N PRO A 336 -20.82 -20.00 18.91
CA PRO A 336 -21.47 -21.18 18.35
C PRO A 336 -22.57 -21.67 19.29
N THR A 337 -23.82 -21.36 18.97
CA THR A 337 -25.00 -21.82 19.73
C THR A 337 -25.07 -23.35 19.75
N GLY A 338 -24.55 -23.95 20.82
CA GLY A 338 -24.41 -25.41 20.94
C GLY A 338 -25.73 -26.16 20.79
N LEU A 339 -25.76 -27.11 19.86
CA LEU A 339 -26.87 -28.05 19.59
C LEU A 339 -26.41 -29.51 19.78
#